data_AF-A0A952RN26-F1
#
_entry.id   AF-A0A952RN26-F1
#
_cell.length_a   1.000
_cell.length_b   1.000
_cell.length_c   1.000
_cell.angle_alpha   90.00
_cell.angle_beta   90.00
_cell.angle_gamma   90.00
#
_symmetry.space_group_name_H-M   'P 1'
#
loop_
_entity.id
_entity.type
_entity.pdbx_description
1 polymer ?
#
loop_
_entity_poly.entity_id
_entity_poly.type
_entity_poly.pdbx_seq_one_letter_code
_entity_poly.pdbx_strand_id
1 'polypeptide(L)'
;MSQKMSVEAEWNHPNVVGRAFSLPLALVFAAAALGIGCTITTDGGGATTPDASADGGPGPGPGPGPGPGPGPDGGPESPIVRTLVYHHLTAGENGGLDESKDIAFSRDGNVGLYDENDTGGYRPTVVRSDGTGRRALDAVPDAGWIDMTALNDDGTLAAYTTSSLLINGVASPARVTGPAISQTRSWSRFARDPENASKWRVYFTTNAAWENHERGIYSIGSDGADVRSVLTLAQAATLLGVPESELAPKGPLRRGFDVSADGKRVVSVWSAGYCTQTGQKDYIVASSVDGSLPPKLLLGPITTECGVSKLAISGDGNTVAYLIETGPGLRGLTAVGFDGAGKRDLTVFSGSLDTNWGLSDDGKLVVAGYKMHRTDGSGSFDLAVGGGFFSNDPSSAIELHLGVLNGAGNRVFYADKNAGPARAALLEIDPATTGAAPTVTEPTIAPASVPVDGSASATITAKVTVAGGAKPVRVGAAVLADGARDDKMTEVVLHDDGTHGDADANDGIYTSNEVTAMSGATTGDRTIRIRATVIDAATKAHSTVVEYRGLTVR
;
A
#
# COMPACT_ATOMS: atom_id res chain seq x y z
N MET A 1 -14.54 18.14 -63.65
CA MET A 1 -15.72 17.56 -62.95
C MET A 1 -15.23 16.34 -62.19
N SER A 2 -15.16 16.46 -60.86
CA SER A 2 -14.85 15.39 -59.92
C SER A 2 -15.96 15.42 -58.87
N GLN A 3 -16.64 14.30 -58.66
CA GLN A 3 -17.72 14.20 -57.69
C GLN A 3 -17.40 13.06 -56.72
N LYS A 4 -17.34 13.45 -55.45
CA LYS A 4 -17.11 12.65 -54.25
C LYS A 4 -18.26 11.66 -54.03
N MET A 5 -17.93 10.44 -53.63
CA MET A 5 -18.83 9.56 -52.89
C MET A 5 -18.35 9.46 -51.44
N SER A 6 -19.25 9.82 -50.52
CA SER A 6 -19.16 9.60 -49.08
C SER A 6 -19.81 8.26 -48.75
N VAL A 7 -19.18 7.47 -47.88
CA VAL A 7 -19.77 6.27 -47.26
C VAL A 7 -19.80 6.53 -45.75
N GLU A 8 -21.00 6.70 -45.22
CA GLU A 8 -21.31 6.58 -43.79
C GLU A 8 -21.53 5.10 -43.47
N ALA A 9 -20.95 4.61 -42.37
CA ALA A 9 -21.23 3.29 -41.82
C ALA A 9 -21.81 3.47 -40.41
N GLU A 10 -23.12 3.26 -40.29
CA GLU A 10 -23.84 3.06 -39.03
C GLU A 10 -23.40 1.73 -38.40
N TRP A 11 -23.01 1.77 -37.12
CA TRP A 11 -22.86 0.58 -36.27
C TRP A 11 -24.05 0.48 -35.32
N ASN A 12 -24.90 -0.52 -35.56
CA ASN A 12 -26.03 -0.90 -34.72
C ASN A 12 -25.57 -1.76 -33.54
N HIS A 13 -25.99 -1.40 -32.32
CA HIS A 13 -25.86 -2.22 -31.11
C HIS A 13 -26.99 -3.26 -31.03
N PRO A 14 -26.70 -4.55 -30.73
CA PRO A 14 -27.75 -5.51 -30.40
C PRO A 14 -28.12 -5.47 -28.90
N ASN A 15 -29.42 -5.30 -28.65
CA ASN A 15 -30.08 -5.45 -27.37
C ASN A 15 -29.94 -6.90 -26.83
N VAL A 16 -29.47 -7.06 -25.60
CA VAL A 16 -29.54 -8.34 -24.86
C VAL A 16 -30.69 -8.27 -23.85
N VAL A 17 -31.67 -9.13 -24.05
CA VAL A 17 -32.86 -9.32 -23.21
C VAL A 17 -32.48 -10.08 -21.94
N GLY A 18 -32.82 -9.50 -20.78
CA GLY A 18 -32.60 -10.09 -19.47
C GLY A 18 -33.49 -11.31 -19.21
N ARG A 19 -32.88 -12.38 -18.67
CA ARG A 19 -33.60 -13.48 -18.01
C ARG A 19 -33.42 -13.35 -16.51
N ALA A 20 -34.52 -13.06 -15.82
CA ALA A 20 -34.61 -13.08 -14.37
C ALA A 20 -34.57 -14.53 -13.85
N PHE A 21 -33.61 -14.84 -13.00
CA PHE A 21 -33.65 -16.01 -12.12
C PHE A 21 -34.17 -15.56 -10.76
N SER A 22 -35.35 -16.05 -10.39
CA SER A 22 -35.95 -15.88 -9.06
C SER A 22 -35.57 -17.08 -8.19
N LEU A 23 -34.80 -16.86 -7.13
CA LEU A 23 -34.61 -17.80 -6.03
C LEU A 23 -35.33 -17.25 -4.78
N PRO A 24 -36.07 -18.08 -4.02
CA PRO A 24 -36.83 -17.61 -2.87
C PRO A 24 -35.91 -17.40 -1.66
N LEU A 25 -35.88 -16.16 -1.17
CA LEU A 25 -35.27 -15.75 0.08
C LEU A 25 -36.22 -16.11 1.24
N ALA A 26 -35.94 -17.19 1.97
CA ALA A 26 -36.60 -17.48 3.24
C ALA A 26 -35.77 -16.86 4.38
N LEU A 27 -36.24 -15.71 4.86
CA LEU A 27 -35.67 -14.98 6.00
C LEU A 27 -36.36 -15.46 7.28
N VAL A 28 -35.63 -16.15 8.16
CA VAL A 28 -36.10 -16.48 9.52
C VAL A 28 -35.21 -15.73 10.51
N PHE A 29 -35.77 -14.72 11.17
CA PHE A 29 -35.17 -14.09 12.34
C PHE A 29 -35.53 -14.90 13.59
N ALA A 30 -34.52 -15.43 14.28
CA ALA A 30 -34.63 -15.88 15.66
C ALA A 30 -33.62 -15.10 16.49
N ALA A 31 -34.11 -14.09 17.22
CA ALA A 31 -33.34 -13.39 18.23
C ALA A 31 -33.30 -14.23 19.51
N ALA A 32 -32.12 -14.73 19.87
CA ALA A 32 -31.86 -15.31 21.18
C ALA A 32 -30.96 -14.35 21.97
N ALA A 33 -31.56 -13.68 22.96
CA ALA A 33 -30.85 -12.91 23.96
C ALA A 33 -30.17 -13.90 24.93
N LEU A 34 -28.84 -13.85 25.02
CA LEU A 34 -28.09 -14.45 26.12
C LEU A 34 -27.23 -13.35 26.73
N GLY A 35 -27.66 -12.89 27.91
CA GLY A 35 -26.86 -12.07 28.79
C GLY A 35 -25.74 -12.92 29.39
N ILE A 36 -24.52 -12.41 29.31
CA ILE A 36 -23.39 -12.88 30.11
C ILE A 36 -22.86 -11.65 30.82
N GLY A 37 -23.08 -11.62 32.14
CA GLY A 37 -22.48 -10.65 33.04
C GLY A 37 -20.99 -10.91 33.16
N CYS A 38 -20.19 -9.86 33.00
CA CYS A 38 -18.78 -9.87 33.33
C CYS A 38 -18.59 -9.03 34.59
N THR A 39 -18.33 -9.72 35.71
CA THR A 39 -17.95 -9.13 36.99
C THR A 39 -16.44 -8.89 36.96
N ILE A 40 -16.02 -7.62 37.05
CA ILE A 40 -14.62 -7.25 37.22
C ILE A 40 -14.33 -7.22 38.72
N THR A 41 -13.54 -8.18 39.20
CA THR A 41 -12.93 -8.15 40.54
C THR A 41 -11.56 -7.48 40.43
N THR A 42 -11.42 -6.32 41.05
CA THR A 42 -10.14 -5.66 41.29
C THR A 42 -9.57 -6.14 42.62
N ASP A 43 -8.57 -7.02 42.58
CA ASP A 43 -7.72 -7.28 43.74
C ASP A 43 -6.37 -6.60 43.56
N GLY A 44 -6.16 -5.58 44.40
CA GLY A 44 -4.87 -4.99 44.65
C GLY A 44 -4.06 -5.87 45.60
N GLY A 45 -2.80 -6.12 45.24
CA GLY A 45 -1.83 -6.80 46.08
C GLY A 45 -0.45 -6.23 45.81
N GLY A 46 -0.02 -5.32 46.69
CA GLY A 46 1.34 -4.79 46.68
C GLY A 46 2.36 -5.87 47.03
N ALA A 47 3.55 -5.78 46.42
CA ALA A 47 4.71 -6.53 46.84
C ALA A 47 5.97 -5.65 46.78
N THR A 48 6.44 -5.40 47.98
CA THR A 48 7.78 -5.02 48.47
C THR A 48 8.99 -5.31 47.58
N THR A 49 9.87 -4.32 47.50
CA THR A 49 11.29 -4.43 47.12
C THR A 49 12.14 -5.11 48.21
N PRO A 50 13.25 -5.77 47.82
CA PRO A 50 14.44 -5.76 48.66
C PRO A 50 15.69 -5.23 47.96
N ASP A 51 16.45 -4.46 48.73
CA ASP A 51 17.84 -4.08 48.57
C ASP A 51 18.78 -5.29 48.40
N ALA A 52 19.82 -5.15 47.58
CA ALA A 52 21.19 -5.63 47.85
C ALA A 52 22.21 -5.17 46.77
N SER A 53 23.03 -4.18 47.17
CA SER A 53 24.52 -4.11 47.07
C SER A 53 25.32 -4.72 45.90
N ALA A 54 26.08 -3.82 45.23
CA ALA A 54 27.52 -3.81 44.90
C ALA A 54 28.22 -5.05 44.28
N ASP A 55 28.77 -4.92 43.06
CA ASP A 55 30.23 -4.78 42.81
C ASP A 55 30.58 -4.73 41.30
N GLY A 56 31.65 -4.00 40.95
CA GLY A 56 32.53 -4.30 39.82
C GLY A 56 32.33 -3.56 38.49
N GLY A 57 32.93 -2.37 38.34
CA GLY A 57 33.02 -1.65 37.06
C GLY A 57 34.15 -2.13 36.13
N PRO A 58 34.10 -1.71 34.85
CA PRO A 58 35.31 -1.40 34.10
C PRO A 58 35.24 0.00 33.43
N GLY A 59 36.29 0.81 33.66
CA GLY A 59 36.90 1.80 32.74
C GLY A 59 36.05 2.92 32.10
N PRO A 60 36.43 4.21 32.23
CA PRO A 60 35.76 5.28 31.49
C PRO A 60 36.12 5.22 30.00
N GLY A 61 35.13 4.88 29.17
CA GLY A 61 35.17 5.10 27.73
C GLY A 61 35.13 6.59 27.38
N PRO A 62 35.55 6.96 26.16
CA PRO A 62 35.57 8.36 25.71
C PRO A 62 34.17 8.96 25.78
N GLY A 63 34.06 10.10 26.45
CA GLY A 63 32.79 10.76 26.76
C GLY A 63 31.98 11.15 25.52
N PRO A 64 30.64 11.24 25.65
CA PRO A 64 29.77 11.73 24.60
C PRO A 64 30.17 13.16 24.23
N GLY A 65 30.40 13.40 22.95
CA GLY A 65 30.59 14.74 22.41
C GLY A 65 29.40 15.64 22.75
N PRO A 66 29.59 16.97 22.78
CA PRO A 66 28.53 17.91 23.12
C PRO A 66 27.34 17.68 22.18
N GLY A 67 26.21 17.32 22.77
CA GLY A 67 24.94 17.24 22.05
C GLY A 67 24.61 18.60 21.41
N PRO A 68 23.82 18.61 20.33
CA PRO A 68 23.35 19.85 19.73
C PRO A 68 22.67 20.68 20.82
N GLY A 69 23.21 21.87 21.07
CA GLY A 69 22.62 22.81 22.01
C GLY A 69 21.17 23.14 21.61
N PRO A 70 20.35 23.64 22.55
CA PRO A 70 19.01 24.10 22.24
C PRO A 70 19.08 25.11 21.09
N GLY A 71 18.49 24.75 19.95
CA GLY A 71 18.34 25.65 18.82
C GLY A 71 17.49 26.86 19.23
N PRO A 72 17.69 28.03 18.57
CA PRO A 72 16.95 29.23 18.88
C PRO A 72 15.44 29.01 18.77
N ASP A 73 14.71 29.65 19.70
CA ASP A 73 13.26 29.54 19.90
C ASP A 73 12.44 29.73 18.60
N GLY A 74 11.42 28.88 18.49
CA GLY A 74 10.43 28.70 17.42
C GLY A 74 10.13 29.93 16.56
N GLY A 75 10.52 29.85 15.28
CA GLY A 75 9.74 30.47 14.22
C GLY A 75 8.32 29.89 14.20
N PRO A 76 7.32 30.61 13.67
CA PRO A 76 5.97 30.08 13.54
C PRO A 76 6.04 28.74 12.78
N GLU A 77 5.50 27.68 13.38
CA GLU A 77 5.41 26.38 12.72
C GLU A 77 4.76 26.58 11.34
N SER A 78 5.36 25.99 10.31
CA SER A 78 4.78 26.03 8.97
C SER A 78 3.34 25.52 9.03
N PRO A 79 2.37 26.24 8.44
CA PRO A 79 0.98 25.79 8.43
C PRO A 79 0.80 24.51 7.60
N ILE A 80 1.75 24.20 6.73
CA ILE A 80 1.79 22.98 5.91
C ILE A 80 2.18 21.80 6.80
N VAL A 81 1.28 20.81 6.90
CA VAL A 81 1.48 19.59 7.69
C VAL A 81 2.00 18.42 6.86
N ARG A 82 1.76 18.44 5.54
CA ARG A 82 2.20 17.38 4.62
C ARG A 82 2.25 17.87 3.18
N THR A 83 3.21 17.37 2.43
CA THR A 83 3.26 17.44 0.97
C THR A 83 3.20 16.03 0.39
N LEU A 84 2.33 15.78 -0.58
CA LEU A 84 2.30 14.54 -1.35
C LEU A 84 2.57 14.87 -2.82
N VAL A 85 3.39 14.07 -3.50
CA VAL A 85 3.68 14.25 -4.92
C VAL A 85 3.41 12.96 -5.67
N TYR A 86 2.71 13.06 -6.79
CA TYR A 86 2.31 11.93 -7.61
C TYR A 86 2.91 12.07 -9.00
N HIS A 87 3.50 10.99 -9.51
CA HIS A 87 4.09 10.94 -10.84
C HIS A 87 3.62 9.72 -11.59
N HIS A 88 3.05 9.90 -12.79
CA HIS A 88 2.99 8.81 -13.75
C HIS A 88 4.41 8.53 -14.24
N LEU A 89 4.87 7.29 -14.09
CA LEU A 89 6.19 6.87 -14.53
C LEU A 89 6.16 6.42 -15.99
N THR A 90 5.00 5.95 -16.46
CA THR A 90 4.76 5.41 -17.80
C THR A 90 3.63 6.15 -18.50
N ALA A 91 3.61 6.08 -19.84
CA ALA A 91 2.56 6.68 -20.66
C ALA A 91 1.44 5.68 -21.03
N GLY A 92 1.53 4.43 -20.57
CA GLY A 92 0.60 3.35 -20.93
C GLY A 92 1.05 2.59 -22.18
N GLU A 93 2.36 2.50 -22.39
CA GLU A 93 2.96 1.76 -23.49
C GLU A 93 2.60 0.26 -23.43
N ASN A 94 2.56 -0.41 -24.59
CA ASN A 94 2.27 -1.85 -24.71
C ASN A 94 0.92 -2.32 -24.13
N GLY A 95 -0.11 -1.48 -24.11
CA GLY A 95 -1.39 -1.84 -23.50
C GLY A 95 -1.44 -1.64 -21.98
N GLY A 96 -0.35 -1.11 -21.39
CA GLY A 96 -0.27 -0.73 -20.00
C GLY A 96 0.14 -1.86 -19.05
N LEU A 97 0.07 -1.52 -17.77
CA LEU A 97 0.29 -2.44 -16.66
C LEU A 97 -0.90 -3.41 -16.54
N ASP A 98 -0.64 -4.71 -16.39
CA ASP A 98 -1.67 -5.71 -16.14
C ASP A 98 -2.05 -5.76 -14.65
N GLU A 99 -3.21 -5.22 -14.34
CA GLU A 99 -3.73 -5.07 -12.98
C GLU A 99 -4.20 -6.39 -12.35
N SER A 100 -4.26 -7.48 -13.13
CA SER A 100 -4.51 -8.81 -12.59
C SER A 100 -3.28 -9.42 -11.92
N LYS A 101 -2.11 -8.77 -12.04
CA LYS A 101 -0.83 -9.22 -11.50
C LYS A 101 -0.38 -8.40 -10.31
N ASP A 102 0.47 -8.99 -9.49
CA ASP A 102 1.14 -8.25 -8.42
C ASP A 102 2.24 -7.34 -9.00
N ILE A 103 2.46 -6.21 -8.33
CA ILE A 103 3.63 -5.35 -8.55
C ILE A 103 4.60 -5.47 -7.37
N ALA A 104 5.86 -5.10 -7.60
CA ALA A 104 6.88 -5.04 -6.57
C ALA A 104 7.61 -3.69 -6.62
N PHE A 105 8.14 -3.28 -5.46
CA PHE A 105 8.92 -2.06 -5.33
C PHE A 105 10.18 -2.35 -4.52
N SER A 106 11.32 -1.84 -4.97
CA SER A 106 12.57 -1.95 -4.21
C SER A 106 12.41 -1.27 -2.85
N ARG A 107 13.05 -1.83 -1.84
CA ARG A 107 12.99 -1.30 -0.47
C ARG A 107 13.59 0.10 -0.37
N ASP A 108 14.60 0.41 -1.18
CA ASP A 108 15.16 1.76 -1.32
C ASP A 108 14.22 2.74 -2.06
N GLY A 109 13.14 2.25 -2.68
CA GLY A 109 12.14 3.05 -3.39
C GLY A 109 12.63 3.63 -4.72
N ASN A 110 13.59 2.99 -5.39
CA ASN A 110 14.17 3.45 -6.65
C ASN A 110 13.72 2.68 -7.89
N VAL A 111 13.24 1.44 -7.76
CA VAL A 111 12.87 0.59 -8.90
C VAL A 111 11.54 -0.11 -8.64
N GLY A 112 10.55 0.11 -9.51
CA GLY A 112 9.31 -0.64 -9.55
C GLY A 112 9.38 -1.78 -10.57
N LEU A 113 8.66 -2.87 -10.31
CA LEU A 113 8.45 -4.00 -11.22
C LEU A 113 6.96 -4.29 -11.34
N TYR A 114 6.51 -4.48 -12.55
CA TYR A 114 5.13 -4.78 -12.92
C TYR A 114 5.11 -5.64 -14.19
N ASP A 115 3.98 -6.24 -14.48
CA ASP A 115 3.82 -7.01 -15.72
C ASP A 115 3.06 -6.18 -16.76
N GLU A 116 3.52 -6.23 -18.00
CA GLU A 116 2.78 -5.72 -19.16
C GLU A 116 2.13 -6.88 -19.89
N ASN A 117 0.88 -6.68 -20.33
CA ASN A 117 0.15 -7.65 -21.15
C ASN A 117 0.26 -7.21 -22.61
N ASP A 118 1.04 -7.95 -23.39
CA ASP A 118 1.16 -7.71 -24.82
C ASP A 118 0.37 -8.77 -25.61
N THR A 119 0.15 -8.51 -26.90
CA THR A 119 -0.57 -9.43 -27.80
C THR A 119 0.05 -10.83 -27.94
N GLY A 120 1.24 -11.07 -27.37
CA GLY A 120 1.99 -12.32 -27.45
C GLY A 120 2.33 -12.95 -26.11
N GLY A 121 1.85 -12.43 -24.97
CA GLY A 121 2.15 -12.94 -23.64
C GLY A 121 2.41 -11.84 -22.60
N TYR A 122 3.17 -12.17 -21.56
CA TYR A 122 3.48 -11.24 -20.48
C TYR A 122 4.95 -10.79 -20.52
N ARG A 123 5.18 -9.55 -20.09
CA ARG A 123 6.52 -8.96 -19.96
C ARG A 123 6.74 -8.36 -18.57
N PRO A 124 7.43 -9.06 -17.67
CA PRO A 124 7.94 -8.46 -16.44
C PRO A 124 8.81 -7.27 -16.80
N THR A 125 8.43 -6.09 -16.33
CA THR A 125 8.98 -4.82 -16.74
C THR A 125 9.36 -4.00 -15.52
N VAL A 126 10.59 -3.49 -15.52
CA VAL A 126 11.08 -2.59 -14.48
C VAL A 126 11.01 -1.15 -14.95
N VAL A 127 10.89 -0.22 -14.01
CA VAL A 127 11.00 1.23 -14.24
C VAL A 127 11.64 1.89 -13.02
N ARG A 128 12.46 2.94 -13.23
CA ARG A 128 13.00 3.73 -12.11
C ARG A 128 11.93 4.68 -11.56
N SER A 129 12.11 5.09 -10.30
CA SER A 129 11.22 6.03 -9.62
C SER A 129 11.10 7.40 -10.30
N ASP A 130 12.08 7.80 -11.11
CA ASP A 130 12.03 9.00 -11.96
C ASP A 130 11.37 8.77 -13.33
N GLY A 131 10.84 7.56 -13.57
CA GLY A 131 10.23 7.16 -14.84
C GLY A 131 11.22 6.81 -15.95
N THR A 132 12.53 6.87 -15.68
CA THR A 132 13.57 6.47 -16.64
C THR A 132 13.85 4.97 -16.58
N GLY A 133 14.67 4.47 -17.51
CA GLY A 133 15.19 3.10 -17.46
C GLY A 133 14.12 2.00 -17.60
N ARG A 134 12.92 2.34 -18.10
CA ARG A 134 11.89 1.34 -18.37
C ARG A 134 12.43 0.27 -19.31
N ARG A 135 12.34 -1.00 -18.91
CA ARG A 135 12.71 -2.13 -19.77
C ARG A 135 11.98 -3.41 -19.37
N ALA A 136 11.65 -4.22 -20.37
CA ALA A 136 11.30 -5.62 -20.13
C ALA A 136 12.53 -6.40 -19.63
N LEU A 137 12.31 -7.27 -18.65
CA LEU A 137 13.30 -8.20 -18.13
C LEU A 137 13.37 -9.49 -18.93
N ASP A 138 12.22 -9.93 -19.44
CA ASP A 138 12.04 -11.14 -20.23
C ASP A 138 10.78 -11.01 -21.10
N ALA A 139 10.60 -11.93 -22.04
CA ALA A 139 9.36 -12.12 -22.79
C ALA A 139 8.86 -13.54 -22.53
N VAL A 140 7.63 -13.66 -22.02
CA VAL A 140 7.07 -14.95 -21.60
C VAL A 140 5.89 -15.31 -22.51
N PRO A 141 6.14 -15.89 -23.70
CA PRO A 141 5.13 -16.09 -24.73
C PRO A 141 4.13 -17.22 -24.41
N ASP A 142 4.57 -18.23 -23.67
CA ASP A 142 3.80 -19.46 -23.42
C ASP A 142 3.20 -19.53 -22.01
N ALA A 143 3.40 -18.50 -21.19
CA ALA A 143 2.80 -18.47 -19.87
C ALA A 143 1.36 -17.98 -19.97
N GLY A 144 0.41 -18.84 -19.64
CA GLY A 144 -0.96 -18.40 -19.34
C GLY A 144 -1.01 -17.42 -18.16
N TRP A 145 0.06 -17.38 -17.33
CA TRP A 145 0.11 -16.58 -16.11
C TRP A 145 1.56 -16.35 -15.62
N ILE A 146 1.87 -15.12 -15.17
CA ILE A 146 3.03 -14.81 -14.32
C ILE A 146 2.52 -14.64 -12.90
N ASP A 147 3.18 -15.27 -11.93
CA ASP A 147 2.95 -15.07 -10.50
C ASP A 147 4.25 -14.61 -9.81
N MET A 148 4.14 -14.23 -8.53
CA MET A 148 5.29 -14.05 -7.63
C MET A 148 6.29 -12.95 -8.01
N THR A 149 5.80 -11.79 -8.41
CA THR A 149 6.65 -10.66 -8.74
C THR A 149 7.36 -10.13 -7.49
N ALA A 150 8.70 -10.22 -7.46
CA ALA A 150 9.53 -9.80 -6.34
C ALA A 150 10.76 -9.03 -6.82
N LEU A 151 11.18 -8.05 -6.02
CA LEU A 151 12.35 -7.23 -6.27
C LEU A 151 13.22 -7.21 -5.00
N ASN A 152 14.54 -7.20 -5.15
CA ASN A 152 15.43 -7.03 -3.99
C ASN A 152 15.53 -5.57 -3.55
N ASP A 153 16.12 -5.34 -2.37
CA ASP A 153 16.03 -4.03 -1.71
C ASP A 153 16.64 -2.88 -2.51
N ASP A 154 17.70 -3.15 -3.30
CA ASP A 154 18.40 -2.18 -4.15
C ASP A 154 17.93 -2.20 -5.62
N GLY A 155 16.94 -3.04 -5.92
CA GLY A 155 16.38 -3.20 -7.26
C GLY A 155 17.33 -3.67 -8.34
N THR A 156 18.41 -4.37 -7.98
CA THR A 156 19.34 -4.97 -8.94
C THR A 156 18.93 -6.38 -9.40
N LEU A 157 18.01 -7.05 -8.68
CA LEU A 157 17.50 -8.38 -8.97
C LEU A 157 15.97 -8.40 -8.93
N ALA A 158 15.40 -9.15 -9.85
CA ALA A 158 13.97 -9.44 -9.90
C ALA A 158 13.75 -10.95 -9.92
N ALA A 159 12.66 -11.40 -9.34
CA ALA A 159 12.21 -12.78 -9.40
C ALA A 159 10.72 -12.82 -9.71
N TYR A 160 10.31 -13.83 -10.46
CA TYR A 160 8.92 -14.11 -10.80
C TYR A 160 8.80 -15.58 -11.19
N THR A 161 7.58 -16.11 -11.17
CA THR A 161 7.31 -17.48 -11.58
C THR A 161 6.53 -17.56 -12.87
N THR A 162 7.00 -18.49 -13.68
CA THR A 162 6.26 -19.09 -14.77
C THR A 162 6.14 -20.57 -14.40
N SER A 163 6.39 -21.53 -15.30
CA SER A 163 6.52 -22.94 -14.94
C SER A 163 7.73 -23.23 -14.02
N SER A 164 8.59 -22.24 -13.78
CA SER A 164 9.73 -22.31 -12.88
C SER A 164 9.95 -20.94 -12.23
N LEU A 165 10.69 -20.93 -11.12
CA LEU A 165 11.20 -19.69 -10.53
C LEU A 165 12.29 -19.10 -11.43
N LEU A 166 12.11 -17.87 -11.87
CA LEU A 166 13.07 -17.14 -12.69
C LEU A 166 13.67 -16.01 -11.87
N ILE A 167 14.99 -15.85 -11.93
CA ILE A 167 15.72 -14.76 -11.26
C ILE A 167 16.53 -14.03 -12.32
N ASN A 168 16.25 -12.73 -12.50
CA ASN A 168 16.85 -11.91 -13.54
C ASN A 168 17.63 -10.75 -12.92
N GLY A 169 18.79 -10.42 -13.51
CA GLY A 169 19.47 -9.17 -13.19
C GLY A 169 18.71 -7.99 -13.79
N VAL A 170 18.45 -6.93 -13.02
CA VAL A 170 17.75 -5.72 -13.47
C VAL A 170 18.60 -4.85 -14.40
N ALA A 171 19.91 -5.06 -14.50
CA ALA A 171 20.76 -4.45 -15.54
C ALA A 171 21.23 -5.43 -16.62
N SER A 172 20.83 -6.71 -16.57
CA SER A 172 21.36 -7.78 -17.41
C SER A 172 20.24 -8.58 -18.09
N PRO A 173 20.45 -9.09 -19.30
CA PRO A 173 19.56 -10.10 -19.88
C PRO A 173 19.78 -11.50 -19.27
N ALA A 174 20.81 -11.67 -18.43
CA ALA A 174 21.09 -12.95 -17.80
C ALA A 174 19.95 -13.37 -16.86
N ARG A 175 19.50 -14.61 -17.06
CA ARG A 175 18.48 -15.27 -16.26
C ARG A 175 19.06 -16.52 -15.61
N VAL A 176 18.75 -16.69 -14.35
CA VAL A 176 18.90 -17.94 -13.62
C VAL A 176 17.54 -18.62 -13.58
N THR A 177 17.50 -19.91 -13.91
CA THR A 177 16.30 -20.73 -13.79
C THR A 177 16.43 -21.56 -12.52
N GLY A 178 15.57 -21.29 -11.55
CA GLY A 178 15.43 -22.06 -10.33
C GLY A 178 14.53 -23.30 -10.51
N PRO A 179 14.02 -23.87 -9.41
CA PRO A 179 13.21 -25.08 -9.46
C PRO A 179 11.89 -24.88 -10.21
N ALA A 180 11.37 -25.99 -10.74
CA ALA A 180 10.05 -26.05 -11.34
C ALA A 180 8.96 -25.99 -10.25
N ILE A 181 8.57 -24.77 -9.89
CA ILE A 181 7.48 -24.51 -8.95
C ILE A 181 6.20 -24.13 -9.72
N SER A 182 5.07 -24.67 -9.26
CA SER A 182 3.76 -24.44 -9.90
C SER A 182 3.30 -22.99 -9.75
N GLN A 183 2.94 -22.35 -10.87
CA GLN A 183 2.50 -20.95 -10.98
C GLN A 183 1.45 -20.60 -9.92
N THR A 184 0.38 -21.39 -9.85
CA THR A 184 -0.87 -21.03 -9.15
C THR A 184 -0.80 -20.95 -7.63
N ARG A 185 0.38 -21.10 -7.00
CA ARG A 185 0.46 -21.67 -5.65
C ARG A 185 1.64 -21.21 -4.76
N SER A 186 2.37 -20.18 -5.15
CA SER A 186 3.60 -19.77 -4.47
C SER A 186 3.71 -18.23 -4.35
N TRP A 187 4.54 -17.73 -3.43
CA TRP A 187 4.98 -16.32 -3.35
C TRP A 187 6.47 -16.21 -3.10
N SER A 188 7.10 -15.14 -3.59
CA SER A 188 8.51 -14.87 -3.31
C SER A 188 8.76 -13.50 -2.73
N ARG A 189 9.85 -13.44 -1.96
CA ARG A 189 10.46 -12.21 -1.46
C ARG A 189 11.97 -12.33 -1.49
N PHE A 190 12.66 -11.23 -1.77
CA PHE A 190 14.09 -11.16 -1.56
C PHE A 190 14.39 -10.70 -0.13
N ALA A 191 15.49 -11.21 0.41
CA ALA A 191 16.15 -10.65 1.59
C ALA A 191 17.64 -10.98 1.55
N ARG A 192 18.41 -10.33 2.42
CA ARG A 192 19.83 -10.65 2.58
C ARG A 192 19.99 -12.08 3.08
N ASP A 193 21.06 -12.74 2.65
CA ASP A 193 21.41 -14.05 3.20
C ASP A 193 21.79 -13.88 4.70
N PRO A 194 21.11 -14.59 5.63
CA PRO A 194 21.37 -14.44 7.06
C PRO A 194 22.80 -14.88 7.45
N GLU A 195 23.46 -15.72 6.64
CA GLU A 195 24.85 -16.13 6.83
C GLU A 195 25.84 -15.22 6.10
N ASN A 196 25.39 -14.48 5.09
CA ASN A 196 26.24 -13.58 4.31
C ASN A 196 25.46 -12.39 3.74
N ALA A 197 25.41 -11.28 4.49
CA ALA A 197 24.66 -10.08 4.10
C ALA A 197 25.09 -9.43 2.76
N SER A 198 26.23 -9.83 2.16
CA SER A 198 26.59 -9.39 0.80
C SER A 198 25.82 -10.11 -0.30
N LYS A 199 25.20 -11.25 0.02
CA LYS A 199 24.43 -12.08 -0.91
C LYS A 199 22.93 -11.87 -0.74
N TRP A 200 22.21 -12.13 -1.82
CA TRP A 200 20.76 -12.12 -1.89
C TRP A 200 20.23 -13.55 -1.96
N ARG A 201 19.13 -13.80 -1.24
CA ARG A 201 18.33 -15.02 -1.37
C ARG A 201 16.90 -14.68 -1.78
N VAL A 202 16.28 -15.57 -2.55
CA VAL A 202 14.84 -15.57 -2.79
C VAL A 202 14.21 -16.55 -1.82
N TYR A 203 13.31 -16.05 -0.99
CA TYR A 203 12.46 -16.86 -0.11
C TYR A 203 11.14 -17.09 -0.80
N PHE A 204 10.59 -18.29 -0.71
CA PHE A 204 9.32 -18.60 -1.34
C PHE A 204 8.49 -19.66 -0.61
N THR A 205 7.17 -19.60 -0.79
CA THR A 205 6.24 -20.64 -0.36
C THR A 205 5.88 -21.56 -1.50
N THR A 206 5.40 -22.75 -1.16
CA THR A 206 4.93 -23.73 -2.13
C THR A 206 4.03 -24.72 -1.42
N ASN A 207 2.84 -24.93 -1.95
CA ASN A 207 1.84 -25.83 -1.37
C ASN A 207 1.77 -27.19 -2.09
N ALA A 208 2.67 -27.41 -3.06
CA ALA A 208 2.83 -28.65 -3.79
C ALA A 208 4.25 -29.16 -3.56
N ALA A 209 4.43 -30.47 -3.53
CA ALA A 209 5.77 -31.06 -3.57
C ALA A 209 6.37 -30.90 -4.98
N TRP A 210 7.69 -30.77 -5.08
CA TRP A 210 8.44 -30.78 -6.33
C TRP A 210 9.76 -31.50 -6.10
N GLU A 211 10.20 -32.28 -7.09
CA GLU A 211 11.42 -33.08 -6.98
C GLU A 211 11.45 -33.91 -5.68
N ASN A 212 12.42 -33.66 -4.80
CA ASN A 212 12.59 -34.27 -3.48
C ASN A 212 12.20 -33.33 -2.32
N HIS A 213 11.47 -32.24 -2.59
CA HIS A 213 11.04 -31.25 -1.63
C HIS A 213 9.52 -31.33 -1.38
N GLU A 214 9.13 -31.31 -0.11
CA GLU A 214 7.72 -31.24 0.29
C GLU A 214 7.17 -29.82 0.20
N ARG A 215 5.85 -29.66 0.32
CA ARG A 215 5.25 -28.32 0.51
C ARG A 215 5.79 -27.64 1.77
N GLY A 216 5.99 -26.33 1.71
CA GLY A 216 6.56 -25.57 2.83
C GLY A 216 7.10 -24.21 2.42
N ILE A 217 8.03 -23.69 3.22
CA ILE A 217 8.73 -22.43 3.00
C ILE A 217 10.20 -22.70 2.77
N TYR A 218 10.75 -22.10 1.72
CA TYR A 218 12.09 -22.37 1.25
C TYR A 218 12.83 -21.07 0.94
N SER A 219 14.14 -21.17 0.80
CA SER A 219 14.96 -20.11 0.21
C SER A 219 15.95 -20.70 -0.78
N ILE A 220 16.38 -19.91 -1.75
CA ILE A 220 17.38 -20.27 -2.75
C ILE A 220 18.32 -19.07 -2.96
N GLY A 221 19.59 -19.33 -3.25
CA GLY A 221 20.52 -18.29 -3.65
C GLY A 221 20.04 -17.56 -4.90
N SER A 222 20.40 -16.30 -5.06
CA SER A 222 20.12 -15.51 -6.28
C SER A 222 20.81 -16.07 -7.54
N ASP A 223 21.78 -16.97 -7.37
CA ASP A 223 22.42 -17.77 -8.42
C ASP A 223 21.66 -19.07 -8.74
N GLY A 224 20.54 -19.35 -8.05
CA GLY A 224 19.72 -20.54 -8.25
C GLY A 224 20.28 -21.79 -7.55
N ALA A 225 21.33 -21.64 -6.74
CA ALA A 225 21.90 -22.73 -5.97
C ALA A 225 21.41 -22.74 -4.52
N ASP A 226 21.80 -23.78 -3.76
CA ASP A 226 21.66 -23.83 -2.31
C ASP A 226 20.20 -23.66 -1.83
N VAL A 227 19.30 -24.53 -2.29
CA VAL A 227 17.92 -24.57 -1.80
C VAL A 227 17.89 -25.04 -0.35
N ARG A 228 17.23 -24.27 0.52
CA ARG A 228 17.11 -24.54 1.96
C ARG A 228 15.66 -24.52 2.41
N SER A 229 15.27 -25.49 3.23
CA SER A 229 13.99 -25.44 3.93
C SER A 229 14.07 -24.44 5.08
N VAL A 230 13.08 -23.56 5.18
CA VAL A 230 12.93 -22.55 6.23
C VAL A 230 11.91 -23.01 7.27
N LEU A 231 10.76 -23.52 6.80
CA LEU A 231 9.71 -24.08 7.66
C LEU A 231 9.04 -25.24 6.92
N THR A 232 9.18 -26.45 7.47
CA THR A 232 8.66 -27.68 6.89
C THR A 232 7.17 -27.86 7.17
N LEU A 233 6.50 -28.72 6.40
CA LEU A 233 5.11 -29.08 6.64
C LEU A 233 4.95 -29.74 8.01
N ALA A 234 5.85 -30.67 8.36
CA ALA A 234 5.83 -31.38 9.63
C ALA A 234 5.99 -30.45 10.85
N GLN A 235 6.87 -29.45 10.74
CA GLN A 235 7.05 -28.43 11.79
C GLN A 235 5.77 -27.61 11.99
N ALA A 236 5.16 -27.15 10.90
CA ALA A 236 3.92 -26.39 10.95
C ALA A 236 2.73 -27.24 11.46
N ALA A 237 2.58 -28.47 10.98
CA ALA A 237 1.54 -29.40 11.42
C ALA A 237 1.64 -29.70 12.92
N THR A 238 2.86 -29.95 13.41
CA THR A 238 3.12 -30.18 14.84
C THR A 238 2.78 -28.95 15.68
N LEU A 239 3.23 -27.76 15.25
CA LEU A 239 2.94 -26.50 15.93
C LEU A 239 1.43 -26.22 16.02
N LEU A 240 0.70 -26.49 14.95
CA LEU A 240 -0.72 -26.13 14.83
C LEU A 240 -1.67 -27.22 15.32
N GLY A 241 -1.17 -28.43 15.58
CA GLY A 241 -2.01 -29.59 15.91
C GLY A 241 -2.95 -29.99 14.78
N VAL A 242 -2.53 -29.78 13.53
CA VAL A 242 -3.31 -30.09 12.31
C VAL A 242 -2.61 -31.21 11.55
N PRO A 243 -3.32 -32.26 11.08
CA PRO A 243 -2.70 -33.30 10.27
C PRO A 243 -1.99 -32.72 9.05
N GLU A 244 -0.79 -33.23 8.75
CA GLU A 244 -0.03 -32.78 7.59
C GLU A 244 -0.87 -32.80 6.32
N SER A 245 -1.68 -33.83 6.10
CA SER A 245 -2.56 -33.99 4.93
C SER A 245 -3.52 -32.82 4.70
N GLU A 246 -3.94 -32.14 5.75
CA GLU A 246 -4.93 -31.04 5.70
C GLU A 246 -4.29 -29.66 5.56
N LEU A 247 -3.00 -29.55 5.88
CA LEU A 247 -2.31 -28.26 6.03
C LEU A 247 -1.44 -27.94 4.80
N ALA A 248 -1.43 -26.68 4.37
CA ALA A 248 -0.46 -26.18 3.41
C ALA A 248 -0.17 -24.68 3.60
N PRO A 249 0.98 -24.16 3.12
CA PRO A 249 1.16 -22.72 2.99
C PRO A 249 0.07 -22.12 2.11
N LYS A 250 -0.40 -20.92 2.48
CA LYS A 250 -1.45 -20.22 1.71
C LYS A 250 -0.91 -19.77 0.35
N GLY A 251 -1.72 -19.98 -0.70
CA GLY A 251 -1.37 -19.66 -2.09
C GLY A 251 -1.47 -18.17 -2.47
N PRO A 252 -1.17 -17.82 -3.74
CA PRO A 252 -0.75 -16.50 -4.22
C PRO A 252 -1.84 -15.43 -4.28
N LEU A 253 -3.11 -15.78 -4.10
CA LEU A 253 -4.18 -14.79 -4.23
C LEU A 253 -4.28 -13.82 -3.04
N ARG A 254 -3.57 -14.04 -1.92
CA ARG A 254 -3.84 -13.34 -0.63
C ARG A 254 -2.62 -12.95 0.27
N ARG A 255 -1.63 -12.19 -0.23
CA ARG A 255 -0.25 -11.93 0.32
C ARG A 255 0.06 -12.39 1.77
N GLY A 256 0.07 -13.67 2.07
CA GLY A 256 0.32 -14.38 3.31
C GLY A 256 1.74 -14.91 3.51
N PHE A 257 2.78 -14.31 2.92
CA PHE A 257 4.18 -14.63 3.22
C PHE A 257 5.05 -13.38 3.14
N ASP A 258 5.95 -13.19 4.10
CA ASP A 258 6.94 -12.12 4.08
C ASP A 258 8.19 -12.43 4.92
N VAL A 259 9.28 -11.70 4.68
CA VAL A 259 10.59 -11.90 5.31
C VAL A 259 11.23 -10.56 5.71
N SER A 260 11.94 -10.52 6.84
CA SER A 260 12.70 -9.33 7.27
C SER A 260 13.84 -9.02 6.30
N ALA A 261 14.30 -7.76 6.26
CA ALA A 261 15.33 -7.31 5.31
C ALA A 261 16.64 -8.12 5.43
N ASP A 262 16.99 -8.48 6.67
CA ASP A 262 18.18 -9.26 6.99
C ASP A 262 18.01 -10.77 6.77
N GLY A 263 16.85 -11.22 6.32
CA GLY A 263 16.56 -12.62 6.02
C GLY A 263 16.51 -13.53 7.26
N LYS A 264 16.44 -12.97 8.47
CA LYS A 264 16.47 -13.76 9.72
C LYS A 264 15.09 -14.16 10.23
N ARG A 265 14.03 -13.43 9.88
CA ARG A 265 12.67 -13.67 10.37
C ARG A 265 11.71 -13.81 9.21
N VAL A 266 10.84 -14.81 9.30
CA VAL A 266 9.76 -15.04 8.33
C VAL A 266 8.41 -15.09 9.03
N VAL A 267 7.40 -14.60 8.33
CA VAL A 267 6.00 -14.77 8.69
C VAL A 267 5.24 -15.39 7.53
N SER A 268 4.32 -16.28 7.85
CA SER A 268 3.60 -17.05 6.84
C SER A 268 2.21 -17.42 7.30
N VAL A 269 1.29 -17.51 6.35
CA VAL A 269 -0.04 -18.05 6.56
C VAL A 269 -0.04 -19.52 6.16
N TRP A 270 -0.49 -20.37 7.07
CA TRP A 270 -0.80 -21.76 6.82
C TRP A 270 -2.31 -21.96 6.85
N SER A 271 -2.82 -22.74 5.91
CA SER A 271 -4.26 -22.98 5.75
C SER A 271 -4.55 -24.46 5.88
N ALA A 272 -5.56 -24.79 6.69
CA ALA A 272 -6.20 -26.09 6.70
C ALA A 272 -7.52 -25.99 5.90
N GLY A 273 -7.58 -26.65 4.74
CA GLY A 273 -8.69 -26.53 3.79
C GLY A 273 -8.55 -25.37 2.78
N TYR A 274 -9.50 -25.26 1.86
CA TYR A 274 -9.53 -24.22 0.81
C TYR A 274 -10.55 -23.12 1.13
N CYS A 275 -10.31 -21.89 0.65
CA CYS A 275 -11.18 -20.73 0.89
C CYS A 275 -12.61 -20.84 0.38
N THR A 276 -12.87 -21.76 -0.55
CA THR A 276 -14.23 -22.07 -1.02
C THR A 276 -14.92 -23.16 -0.20
N GLN A 277 -14.27 -23.70 0.84
CA GLN A 277 -14.77 -24.82 1.63
C GLN A 277 -15.21 -24.35 3.01
N THR A 278 -16.38 -24.80 3.43
CA THR A 278 -16.84 -24.70 4.83
C THR A 278 -15.78 -25.34 5.73
N GLY A 279 -15.21 -24.57 6.64
CA GLY A 279 -14.22 -25.05 7.61
C GLY A 279 -12.76 -24.73 7.31
N GLN A 280 -12.47 -23.82 6.36
CA GLN A 280 -11.11 -23.27 6.23
C GLN A 280 -10.64 -22.69 7.57
N LYS A 281 -9.41 -23.00 7.95
CA LYS A 281 -8.72 -22.41 9.10
C LYS A 281 -7.39 -21.83 8.65
N ASP A 282 -7.19 -20.55 8.86
CA ASP A 282 -5.89 -19.92 8.65
C ASP A 282 -5.14 -19.70 9.96
N TYR A 283 -3.82 -19.78 9.87
CA TYR A 283 -2.89 -19.62 10.97
C TYR A 283 -1.73 -18.74 10.51
N ILE A 284 -1.43 -17.68 11.25
CA ILE A 284 -0.23 -16.86 11.04
C ILE A 284 0.89 -17.41 11.91
N VAL A 285 1.94 -17.92 11.27
CA VAL A 285 3.12 -18.51 11.92
C VAL A 285 4.32 -17.60 11.71
N ALA A 286 5.04 -17.34 12.80
CA ALA A 286 6.33 -16.63 12.80
C ALA A 286 7.46 -17.60 13.12
N SER A 287 8.60 -17.45 12.44
CA SER A 287 9.77 -18.31 12.66
C SER A 287 11.07 -17.58 12.29
N SER A 288 12.18 -17.97 12.91
CA SER A 288 13.52 -17.57 12.46
C SER A 288 14.00 -18.48 11.33
N VAL A 289 14.73 -17.94 10.37
CA VAL A 289 15.24 -18.70 9.22
C VAL A 289 16.34 -19.69 9.59
N ASP A 290 17.17 -19.35 10.58
CA ASP A 290 18.30 -20.17 11.06
C ASP A 290 17.92 -21.15 12.18
N GLY A 291 16.63 -21.20 12.55
CA GLY A 291 16.12 -22.01 13.67
C GLY A 291 16.52 -21.52 15.07
N SER A 292 17.13 -20.32 15.20
CA SER A 292 17.48 -19.72 16.49
C SER A 292 16.26 -19.45 17.39
N LEU A 293 15.07 -19.30 16.79
CA LEU A 293 13.79 -19.18 17.45
C LEU A 293 12.84 -20.30 16.96
N PRO A 294 12.22 -21.07 17.86
CA PRO A 294 11.24 -22.06 17.45
C PRO A 294 10.07 -21.36 16.73
N PRO A 295 9.49 -21.99 15.69
CA PRO A 295 8.26 -21.52 15.08
C PRO A 295 7.16 -21.33 16.13
N LYS A 296 6.33 -20.30 15.97
CA LYS A 296 5.21 -20.03 16.86
C LYS A 296 3.98 -19.51 16.13
N LEU A 297 2.83 -19.73 16.76
CA LEU A 297 1.55 -19.20 16.32
C LEU A 297 1.38 -17.75 16.79
N LEU A 298 1.24 -16.81 15.86
CA LEU A 298 0.88 -15.41 16.16
C LEU A 298 -0.64 -15.26 16.27
N LEU A 299 -1.39 -15.91 15.36
CA LEU A 299 -2.84 -15.83 15.31
C LEU A 299 -3.42 -17.07 14.64
N GLY A 300 -4.49 -17.64 15.20
CA GLY A 300 -5.24 -18.73 14.58
C GLY A 300 -5.90 -19.65 15.62
N PRO A 301 -6.82 -20.54 15.21
CA PRO A 301 -7.39 -20.63 13.86
C PRO A 301 -8.31 -19.45 13.54
N ILE A 302 -8.19 -18.89 12.34
CA ILE A 302 -9.11 -17.89 11.79
C ILE A 302 -10.10 -18.63 10.89
N THR A 303 -11.39 -18.58 11.24
CA THR A 303 -12.47 -19.32 10.57
C THR A 303 -13.48 -18.44 9.86
N THR A 304 -13.31 -17.11 9.93
CA THR A 304 -14.18 -16.15 9.27
C THR A 304 -13.80 -16.02 7.79
N GLU A 305 -14.80 -16.30 6.94
CA GLU A 305 -14.67 -16.26 5.47
C GLU A 305 -13.41 -16.99 4.95
N CYS A 306 -12.58 -16.29 4.18
CA CYS A 306 -11.35 -16.80 3.60
C CYS A 306 -10.09 -16.48 4.44
N GLY A 307 -10.27 -16.12 5.71
CA GLY A 307 -9.20 -15.90 6.69
C GLY A 307 -8.30 -14.70 6.40
N VAL A 308 -6.99 -14.94 6.28
CA VAL A 308 -5.99 -13.88 6.09
C VAL A 308 -5.94 -13.42 4.64
N SER A 309 -6.08 -12.13 4.38
CA SER A 309 -6.04 -11.54 3.04
C SER A 309 -4.68 -10.94 2.67
N LYS A 310 -3.94 -10.42 3.65
CA LYS A 310 -2.59 -9.85 3.50
C LYS A 310 -1.78 -10.00 4.79
N LEU A 311 -0.47 -10.03 4.67
CA LEU A 311 0.53 -10.19 5.72
C LEU A 311 1.82 -9.47 5.28
N ALA A 312 2.48 -8.78 6.21
CA ALA A 312 3.82 -8.23 6.01
C ALA A 312 4.60 -8.26 7.32
N ILE A 313 5.93 -8.30 7.23
CA ILE A 313 6.85 -8.08 8.34
C ILE A 313 7.75 -6.87 8.05
N SER A 314 8.02 -6.07 9.06
CA SER A 314 8.93 -4.93 8.94
C SER A 314 10.36 -5.37 8.63
N GLY A 315 11.15 -4.45 8.11
CA GLY A 315 12.54 -4.70 7.72
C GLY A 315 13.44 -5.08 8.87
N ASP A 316 13.24 -4.43 10.02
CA ASP A 316 13.86 -4.77 11.29
C ASP A 316 13.32 -6.08 11.90
N GLY A 317 12.28 -6.65 11.29
CA GLY A 317 11.66 -7.91 11.68
C GLY A 317 10.85 -7.85 12.97
N ASN A 318 10.59 -6.67 13.54
CA ASN A 318 9.97 -6.51 14.86
C ASN A 318 8.44 -6.40 14.81
N THR A 319 7.87 -5.92 13.71
CA THR A 319 6.43 -5.69 13.56
C THR A 319 5.87 -6.54 12.44
N VAL A 320 4.70 -7.12 12.69
CA VAL A 320 3.92 -7.88 11.71
C VAL A 320 2.59 -7.16 11.54
N ALA A 321 2.25 -6.82 10.30
CA ALA A 321 0.93 -6.31 9.95
C ALA A 321 0.17 -7.39 9.18
N TYR A 322 -1.14 -7.50 9.42
CA TYR A 322 -1.99 -8.42 8.67
C TYR A 322 -3.39 -7.88 8.50
N LEU A 323 -4.06 -8.36 7.46
CA LEU A 323 -5.44 -8.03 7.14
C LEU A 323 -6.26 -9.32 7.15
N ILE A 324 -7.29 -9.41 7.99
CA ILE A 324 -8.19 -10.58 8.09
C ILE A 324 -9.61 -10.23 7.68
N GLU A 325 -10.32 -11.16 7.05
CA GLU A 325 -11.76 -11.04 6.86
C GLU A 325 -12.46 -11.18 8.22
N THR A 326 -13.21 -10.17 8.65
CA THR A 326 -13.91 -10.13 9.96
C THR A 326 -15.41 -10.36 9.83
N GLY A 327 -15.93 -10.36 8.61
CA GLY A 327 -17.33 -10.65 8.26
C GLY A 327 -17.62 -10.31 6.80
N PRO A 328 -18.88 -10.48 6.34
CA PRO A 328 -19.32 -10.19 4.97
C PRO A 328 -18.82 -8.85 4.42
N GLY A 329 -17.76 -8.90 3.60
CA GLY A 329 -17.17 -7.73 2.97
C GLY A 329 -16.45 -6.77 3.93
N LEU A 330 -16.09 -7.24 5.12
CA LEU A 330 -15.39 -6.48 6.15
C LEU A 330 -14.00 -7.06 6.41
N ARG A 331 -12.99 -6.19 6.50
CA ARG A 331 -11.60 -6.59 6.77
C ARG A 331 -10.98 -5.78 7.89
N GLY A 332 -10.46 -6.47 8.90
CA GLY A 332 -9.73 -5.86 10.02
C GLY A 332 -8.24 -5.81 9.74
N LEU A 333 -7.66 -4.61 9.83
CA LEU A 333 -6.21 -4.38 9.81
C LEU A 333 -5.68 -4.39 11.23
N THR A 334 -4.65 -5.20 11.47
CA THR A 334 -4.01 -5.32 12.78
C THR A 334 -2.49 -5.26 12.64
N ALA A 335 -1.82 -4.66 13.62
CA ALA A 335 -0.39 -4.78 13.83
C ALA A 335 -0.09 -5.55 15.12
N VAL A 336 0.99 -6.32 15.14
CA VAL A 336 1.44 -7.09 16.31
C VAL A 336 2.97 -7.19 16.29
N GLY A 337 3.60 -7.33 17.45
CA GLY A 337 5.02 -7.67 17.51
C GLY A 337 5.29 -9.04 16.89
N PHE A 338 6.48 -9.22 16.31
CA PHE A 338 6.94 -10.54 15.88
C PHE A 338 6.98 -11.53 17.04
N ASP A 339 7.09 -11.04 18.28
CA ASP A 339 6.96 -11.83 19.50
C ASP A 339 5.52 -12.32 19.79
N GLY A 340 4.51 -11.69 19.20
CA GLY A 340 3.08 -11.86 19.48
C GLY A 340 2.52 -10.81 20.45
N ALA A 341 3.37 -9.97 21.04
CA ALA A 341 2.98 -8.95 22.00
C ALA A 341 2.49 -7.67 21.31
N GLY A 342 1.81 -6.81 22.08
CA GLY A 342 1.44 -5.47 21.61
C GLY A 342 0.48 -5.46 20.42
N LYS A 343 -0.37 -6.48 20.27
CA LYS A 343 -1.41 -6.54 19.23
C LYS A 343 -2.33 -5.31 19.31
N ARG A 344 -2.58 -4.67 18.16
CA ARG A 344 -3.42 -3.48 18.01
C ARG A 344 -4.23 -3.55 16.73
N ASP A 345 -5.56 -3.53 16.87
CA ASP A 345 -6.46 -3.37 15.73
C ASP A 345 -6.46 -1.89 15.31
N LEU A 346 -6.13 -1.63 14.04
CA LEU A 346 -5.93 -0.27 13.51
C LEU A 346 -7.20 0.26 12.87
N THR A 347 -7.89 -0.54 12.07
CA THR A 347 -9.13 -0.14 11.41
C THR A 347 -9.89 -1.35 10.84
N VAL A 348 -11.13 -1.12 10.40
CA VAL A 348 -11.93 -2.07 9.63
C VAL A 348 -12.36 -1.41 8.32
N PHE A 349 -12.05 -2.05 7.20
CA PHE A 349 -12.46 -1.62 5.87
C PHE A 349 -13.74 -2.33 5.44
N SER A 350 -14.54 -1.65 4.63
CA SER A 350 -15.63 -2.24 3.87
C SER A 350 -15.25 -2.37 2.38
N GLY A 351 -15.74 -3.42 1.71
CA GLY A 351 -15.69 -3.54 0.24
C GLY A 351 -14.77 -4.62 -0.32
N SER A 352 -14.57 -4.58 -1.65
CA SER A 352 -13.78 -5.57 -2.40
C SER A 352 -12.28 -5.50 -2.05
N LEU A 353 -11.53 -6.51 -2.48
CA LEU A 353 -10.13 -6.76 -2.15
C LEU A 353 -9.28 -5.49 -2.12
N ASP A 354 -8.63 -5.24 -0.97
CA ASP A 354 -7.61 -4.22 -0.85
C ASP A 354 -6.38 -4.71 -1.63
N THR A 355 -5.99 -3.94 -2.63
CA THR A 355 -4.83 -4.24 -3.48
C THR A 355 -3.57 -3.55 -2.96
N ASN A 356 -3.71 -2.53 -2.11
CA ASN A 356 -2.60 -1.77 -1.57
C ASN A 356 -2.09 -2.43 -0.29
N TRP A 357 -0.79 -2.68 -0.23
CA TRP A 357 -0.19 -3.35 0.91
C TRP A 357 1.31 -3.13 0.98
N GLY A 358 1.78 -2.70 2.15
CA GLY A 358 3.21 -2.62 2.47
C GLY A 358 3.42 -2.08 3.89
N LEU A 359 4.53 -2.48 4.51
CA LEU A 359 4.94 -2.11 5.86
C LEU A 359 6.36 -1.52 5.79
N SER A 360 6.60 -0.40 6.47
CA SER A 360 7.92 0.22 6.54
C SER A 360 8.95 -0.63 7.28
N ASP A 361 10.23 -0.32 7.07
CA ASP A 361 11.37 -1.05 7.64
C ASP A 361 11.40 -1.01 9.16
N ASP A 362 11.03 0.13 9.71
CA ASP A 362 10.91 0.35 11.15
C ASP A 362 9.55 -0.11 11.72
N GLY A 363 8.68 -0.66 10.88
CA GLY A 363 7.39 -1.19 11.26
C GLY A 363 6.38 -0.14 11.72
N LYS A 364 6.64 1.16 11.58
CA LYS A 364 5.77 2.23 12.11
C LYS A 364 4.63 2.60 11.17
N LEU A 365 4.78 2.36 9.87
CA LEU A 365 3.82 2.79 8.85
C LEU A 365 3.36 1.60 8.01
N VAL A 366 2.06 1.46 7.84
CA VAL A 366 1.46 0.48 6.94
C VAL A 366 0.53 1.18 5.97
N VAL A 367 0.69 0.89 4.67
CA VAL A 367 -0.28 1.29 3.65
C VAL A 367 -1.32 0.18 3.48
N ALA A 368 -2.59 0.55 3.57
CA ALA A 368 -3.73 -0.34 3.33
C ALA A 368 -4.90 0.52 2.83
N GLY A 369 -5.55 0.06 1.77
CA GLY A 369 -6.52 0.83 1.01
C GLY A 369 -5.92 2.17 0.56
N TYR A 370 -6.69 3.24 0.66
CA TYR A 370 -6.23 4.58 0.30
C TYR A 370 -5.59 5.33 1.48
N LYS A 371 -5.12 4.63 2.52
CA LYS A 371 -4.66 5.25 3.76
C LYS A 371 -3.26 4.79 4.15
N MET A 372 -2.54 5.69 4.81
CA MET A 372 -1.37 5.36 5.61
C MET A 372 -1.78 5.29 7.08
N HIS A 373 -1.50 4.18 7.73
CA HIS A 373 -1.79 3.96 9.15
C HIS A 373 -0.49 3.92 9.95
N ARG A 374 -0.53 4.49 11.15
CA ARG A 374 0.52 4.25 12.15
C ARG A 374 0.22 2.97 12.92
N THR A 375 1.20 2.08 12.99
CA THR A 375 1.03 0.75 13.61
C THR A 375 0.90 0.81 15.13
N ASP A 376 1.22 1.94 15.75
CA ASP A 376 0.97 2.22 17.17
C ASP A 376 -0.51 2.60 17.45
N GLY A 377 -1.33 2.80 16.43
CA GLY A 377 -2.74 3.19 16.55
C GLY A 377 -2.96 4.69 16.78
N SER A 378 -1.92 5.52 16.70
CA SER A 378 -2.03 6.98 16.93
C SER A 378 -2.71 7.75 15.79
N GLY A 379 -3.13 7.06 14.72
CA GLY A 379 -3.96 7.63 13.66
C GLY A 379 -3.62 7.13 12.27
N SER A 380 -4.32 7.69 11.29
CA SER A 380 -4.13 7.44 9.86
C SER A 380 -4.41 8.70 9.05
N PHE A 381 -4.00 8.70 7.80
CA PHE A 381 -4.37 9.75 6.85
C PHE A 381 -4.59 9.19 5.45
N ASP A 382 -5.50 9.80 4.70
CA ASP A 382 -5.80 9.39 3.33
C ASP A 382 -4.65 9.79 2.40
N LEU A 383 -4.16 8.86 1.60
CA LEU A 383 -3.15 9.10 0.56
C LEU A 383 -3.76 9.54 -0.77
N ALA A 384 -5.08 9.41 -0.94
CA ALA A 384 -5.77 9.79 -2.16
C ALA A 384 -7.14 10.39 -1.82
N VAL A 385 -7.25 11.72 -1.92
CA VAL A 385 -8.52 12.45 -1.79
C VAL A 385 -8.61 13.37 -3.00
N GLY A 386 -9.71 13.26 -3.74
CA GLY A 386 -10.03 14.19 -4.82
C GLY A 386 -10.47 15.54 -4.26
N GLY A 387 -10.15 16.63 -4.96
CA GLY A 387 -10.78 17.93 -4.74
C GLY A 387 -11.93 18.15 -5.73
N GLY A 388 -12.45 19.38 -5.76
CA GLY A 388 -13.47 19.77 -6.75
C GLY A 388 -13.00 19.49 -8.17
N PHE A 389 -13.93 19.16 -9.07
CA PHE A 389 -13.65 18.80 -10.46
C PHE A 389 -14.77 19.26 -11.40
N PHE A 390 -14.41 19.48 -12.66
CA PHE A 390 -15.35 19.62 -13.77
C PHE A 390 -15.50 18.31 -14.53
N SER A 391 -16.62 18.14 -15.24
CA SER A 391 -16.95 16.91 -15.96
C SER A 391 -16.00 16.57 -17.12
N ASN A 392 -15.26 17.56 -17.62
CA ASN A 392 -14.28 17.43 -18.69
C ASN A 392 -12.83 17.30 -18.19
N ASP A 393 -12.61 17.31 -16.88
CA ASP A 393 -11.26 17.15 -16.33
C ASP A 393 -10.76 15.70 -16.48
N PRO A 394 -9.43 15.48 -16.53
CA PRO A 394 -8.89 14.17 -16.20
C PRO A 394 -9.37 13.76 -14.82
N SER A 395 -9.50 12.45 -14.57
CA SER A 395 -9.94 11.93 -13.27
C SER A 395 -9.20 12.63 -12.12
N SER A 396 -9.96 13.26 -11.20
CA SER A 396 -9.41 13.80 -9.95
C SER A 396 -9.13 12.70 -8.94
N ALA A 397 -9.64 11.49 -9.16
CA ALA A 397 -9.36 10.35 -8.31
C ALA A 397 -7.94 9.86 -8.58
N ILE A 398 -7.11 9.87 -7.54
CA ILE A 398 -5.87 9.09 -7.54
C ILE A 398 -6.28 7.72 -7.09
N GLU A 399 -6.21 6.74 -7.99
CA GLU A 399 -6.40 5.37 -7.57
C GLU A 399 -5.04 4.74 -7.34
N LEU A 400 -4.70 4.61 -6.06
CA LEU A 400 -3.60 3.75 -5.64
C LEU A 400 -4.12 2.32 -5.85
N HIS A 401 -3.94 1.72 -7.02
CA HIS A 401 -4.22 0.30 -7.22
C HIS A 401 -2.93 -0.50 -7.03
N LEU A 402 -3.00 -1.66 -6.38
CA LEU A 402 -1.85 -2.56 -6.15
C LEU A 402 -0.66 -1.94 -5.39
N GLY A 403 -0.85 -0.80 -4.73
CA GLY A 403 0.20 0.01 -4.11
C GLY A 403 1.12 -0.76 -3.18
N VAL A 404 2.44 -0.53 -3.31
CA VAL A 404 3.50 -1.13 -2.49
C VAL A 404 4.36 -0.01 -1.88
N LEU A 405 4.43 0.00 -0.54
CA LEU A 405 5.25 0.92 0.25
C LEU A 405 6.74 0.53 0.18
N ASN A 406 7.64 1.51 0.03
CA ASN A 406 9.07 1.29 0.18
C ASN A 406 9.48 1.13 1.65
N GLY A 407 10.72 0.74 1.89
CA GLY A 407 11.22 0.50 3.23
C GLY A 407 11.27 1.74 4.12
N ALA A 408 11.57 2.91 3.55
CA ALA A 408 11.56 4.16 4.32
C ALA A 408 10.14 4.65 4.70
N GLY A 409 9.08 4.04 4.15
CA GLY A 409 7.70 4.43 4.45
C GLY A 409 7.27 5.77 3.83
N ASN A 410 8.03 6.28 2.85
CA ASN A 410 7.82 7.60 2.25
C ASN A 410 7.52 7.56 0.75
N ARG A 411 7.47 6.38 0.13
CA ARG A 411 7.09 6.22 -1.27
C ARG A 411 6.18 5.02 -1.48
N VAL A 412 5.19 5.17 -2.36
CA VAL A 412 4.29 4.09 -2.78
C VAL A 412 4.36 3.96 -4.29
N PHE A 413 4.80 2.81 -4.79
CA PHE A 413 4.69 2.45 -6.20
C PHE A 413 3.33 1.80 -6.44
N TYR A 414 2.58 2.23 -7.46
CA TYR A 414 1.20 1.78 -7.67
C TYR A 414 0.83 1.75 -9.16
N ALA A 415 -0.29 1.11 -9.47
CA ALA A 415 -0.95 1.15 -10.75
C ALA A 415 -2.06 2.23 -10.72
N ASP A 416 -2.02 3.19 -11.63
CA ASP A 416 -3.15 4.12 -11.84
C ASP A 416 -4.09 3.55 -12.91
N LYS A 417 -5.26 3.09 -12.48
CA LYS A 417 -6.30 2.53 -13.35
C LYS A 417 -7.14 3.56 -14.07
N ASN A 418 -7.09 4.82 -13.60
CA ASN A 418 -7.87 5.90 -14.20
C ASN A 418 -7.27 6.39 -15.51
N ALA A 419 -6.02 5.98 -15.79
CA ALA A 419 -5.43 6.10 -17.11
C ALA A 419 -5.90 4.94 -18.00
N GLY A 420 -6.34 5.26 -19.22
CA GLY A 420 -6.55 4.27 -20.27
C GLY A 420 -5.35 4.26 -21.22
N PRO A 421 -4.50 3.21 -21.26
CA PRO A 421 -4.45 2.03 -20.36
C PRO A 421 -3.75 2.31 -19.02
N ALA A 422 -3.83 1.36 -18.08
CA ALA A 422 -3.29 1.50 -16.72
C ALA A 422 -1.79 1.78 -16.71
N ARG A 423 -1.35 2.64 -15.80
CA ARG A 423 0.02 3.17 -15.76
C ARG A 423 0.73 2.84 -14.46
N ALA A 424 1.99 2.47 -14.55
CA ALA A 424 2.88 2.50 -13.39
C ALA A 424 3.09 3.95 -12.93
N ALA A 425 2.92 4.19 -11.64
CA ALA A 425 2.97 5.50 -11.00
C ALA A 425 3.66 5.44 -9.63
N LEU A 426 4.05 6.61 -9.13
CA LEU A 426 4.73 6.80 -7.85
C LEU A 426 4.05 7.90 -7.04
N LEU A 427 3.84 7.64 -5.76
CA LEU A 427 3.50 8.62 -4.74
C LEU A 427 4.70 8.82 -3.83
N GLU A 428 5.09 10.06 -3.59
CA GLU A 428 6.11 10.47 -2.62
C GLU A 428 5.48 11.28 -1.49
N ILE A 429 5.89 10.98 -0.25
CA ILE A 429 5.41 11.63 0.98
C ILE A 429 6.53 12.52 1.51
N ASP A 430 6.21 13.80 1.68
CA ASP A 430 7.12 14.87 2.10
C ASP A 430 8.46 14.86 1.33
N PRO A 431 8.45 14.79 -0.01
CA PRO A 431 9.70 14.77 -0.76
C PRO A 431 10.41 16.12 -0.67
N ALA A 432 11.75 16.09 -0.73
CA ALA A 432 12.57 17.31 -0.73
C ALA A 432 12.35 18.20 -1.97
N THR A 433 11.84 17.63 -3.07
CA THR A 433 11.54 18.35 -4.32
C THR A 433 10.26 17.79 -4.94
N THR A 434 9.52 18.60 -5.69
CA THR A 434 8.32 18.16 -6.44
C THR A 434 8.65 17.59 -7.83
N GLY A 435 9.92 17.59 -8.24
CA GLY A 435 10.33 17.12 -9.57
C GLY A 435 9.58 17.82 -10.71
N ALA A 436 8.91 17.04 -11.55
CA ALA A 436 8.09 17.53 -12.66
C ALA A 436 6.67 18.01 -12.25
N ALA A 437 6.28 17.80 -11.00
CA ALA A 437 4.98 18.25 -10.50
C ALA A 437 4.99 19.77 -10.18
N PRO A 438 3.82 20.44 -10.24
CA PRO A 438 3.72 21.84 -9.84
C PRO A 438 4.17 22.06 -8.40
N THR A 439 4.65 23.25 -8.05
CA THR A 439 4.83 23.64 -6.65
C THR A 439 3.59 24.37 -6.16
N VAL A 440 3.09 24.00 -4.98
CA VAL A 440 1.98 24.70 -4.30
C VAL A 440 2.54 25.36 -3.05
N THR A 441 2.38 26.66 -2.91
CA THR A 441 2.95 27.47 -1.82
C THR A 441 1.95 28.50 -1.32
N GLU A 442 2.24 29.07 -0.14
CA GLU A 442 1.44 30.16 0.45
C GLU A 442 -0.06 29.85 0.54
N PRO A 443 -0.49 28.64 0.98
CA PRO A 443 -1.91 28.37 1.13
C PRO A 443 -2.49 29.21 2.27
N THR A 444 -3.65 29.82 2.04
CA THR A 444 -4.36 30.64 3.02
C THR A 444 -5.86 30.38 2.99
N ILE A 445 -6.56 30.65 4.10
CA ILE A 445 -8.02 30.63 4.16
C ILE A 445 -8.56 31.78 5.02
N ALA A 446 -9.59 32.48 4.53
CA ALA A 446 -10.22 33.60 5.23
C ALA A 446 -11.75 33.68 4.97
N PRO A 447 -12.59 33.81 6.01
CA PRO A 447 -12.26 33.67 7.44
C PRO A 447 -11.73 32.26 7.77
N ALA A 448 -10.98 32.14 8.87
CA ALA A 448 -10.43 30.88 9.38
C ALA A 448 -11.49 29.94 10.00
N SER A 449 -12.77 30.27 9.85
CA SER A 449 -13.88 29.45 10.34
C SER A 449 -15.12 29.59 9.47
N VAL A 450 -15.86 28.49 9.34
CA VAL A 450 -17.19 28.47 8.71
C VAL A 450 -18.23 27.92 9.68
N PRO A 451 -19.48 28.41 9.63
CA PRO A 451 -20.53 27.94 10.51
C PRO A 451 -21.05 26.55 10.10
N VAL A 452 -21.40 25.70 11.06
CA VAL A 452 -21.95 24.34 10.83
C VAL A 452 -23.21 24.28 9.97
N ASP A 453 -23.96 25.39 9.88
CA ASP A 453 -25.20 25.49 9.12
C ASP A 453 -24.98 25.90 7.65
N GLY A 454 -23.73 26.15 7.25
CA GLY A 454 -23.38 26.57 5.89
C GLY A 454 -23.81 28.00 5.55
N SER A 455 -24.20 28.82 6.54
CA SER A 455 -24.69 30.19 6.32
C SER A 455 -23.61 31.18 5.83
N ALA A 456 -22.34 30.81 5.90
CA ALA A 456 -21.22 31.61 5.39
C ALA A 456 -20.14 30.71 4.77
N SER A 457 -19.41 31.27 3.80
CA SER A 457 -18.28 30.62 3.14
C SER A 457 -16.94 31.23 3.55
N ALA A 458 -15.87 30.49 3.28
CA ALA A 458 -14.50 30.95 3.37
C ALA A 458 -13.83 30.96 2.00
N THR A 459 -12.86 31.86 1.85
CA THR A 459 -12.02 32.02 0.67
C THR A 459 -10.71 31.29 0.89
N ILE A 460 -10.42 30.30 0.05
CA ILE A 460 -9.15 29.60 -0.02
C ILE A 460 -8.32 30.16 -1.16
N THR A 461 -7.05 30.41 -0.90
CA THR A 461 -6.09 30.89 -1.91
C THR A 461 -4.79 30.11 -1.81
N ALA A 462 -4.16 29.83 -2.95
CA ALA A 462 -2.82 29.24 -3.01
C ALA A 462 -2.06 29.66 -4.26
N LYS A 463 -0.75 29.84 -4.11
CA LYS A 463 0.14 30.10 -5.25
C LYS A 463 0.58 28.78 -5.87
N VAL A 464 0.42 28.66 -7.19
CA VAL A 464 0.85 27.49 -7.96
C VAL A 464 1.86 27.91 -9.00
N THR A 465 2.98 27.19 -9.08
CA THR A 465 3.99 27.40 -10.11
C THR A 465 4.30 26.10 -10.82
N VAL A 466 4.36 26.15 -12.15
CA VAL A 466 4.69 25.01 -12.99
C VAL A 466 5.97 25.32 -13.75
N ALA A 467 6.89 24.36 -13.79
CA ALA A 467 8.13 24.51 -14.55
C ALA A 467 7.83 24.82 -16.03
N GLY A 468 8.55 25.80 -16.59
CA GLY A 468 8.34 26.24 -17.98
C GLY A 468 7.12 27.14 -18.21
N GLY A 469 6.39 27.53 -17.15
CA GLY A 469 5.27 28.48 -17.24
C GLY A 469 3.99 27.90 -17.84
N ALA A 470 3.88 26.58 -17.96
CA ALA A 470 2.62 25.93 -18.34
C ALA A 470 1.55 26.18 -17.27
N LYS A 471 0.27 26.13 -17.66
CA LYS A 471 -0.83 26.20 -16.69
C LYS A 471 -1.12 24.81 -16.11
N PRO A 472 -1.43 24.68 -14.82
CA PRO A 472 -1.99 23.46 -14.29
C PRO A 472 -3.29 23.13 -15.03
N VAL A 473 -3.54 21.83 -15.25
CA VAL A 473 -4.80 21.34 -15.78
C VAL A 473 -5.93 21.62 -14.79
N ARG A 474 -5.63 21.55 -13.49
CA ARG A 474 -6.57 21.83 -12.40
C ARG A 474 -5.83 22.23 -11.13
N VAL A 475 -6.46 23.11 -10.37
CA VAL A 475 -6.20 23.32 -8.95
C VAL A 475 -7.51 23.10 -8.20
N GLY A 476 -7.54 22.12 -7.30
CA GLY A 476 -8.75 21.78 -6.54
C GLY A 476 -8.44 21.59 -5.07
N ALA A 477 -9.43 21.78 -4.22
CA ALA A 477 -9.29 21.58 -2.78
C ALA A 477 -10.38 20.68 -2.20
N ALA A 478 -10.00 19.96 -1.15
CA ALA A 478 -10.87 19.18 -0.29
C ALA A 478 -10.58 19.50 1.17
N VAL A 479 -11.60 19.41 2.02
CA VAL A 479 -11.47 19.56 3.46
C VAL A 479 -11.37 18.18 4.11
N LEU A 480 -10.48 18.07 5.09
CA LEU A 480 -10.21 16.83 5.81
C LEU A 480 -10.51 16.99 7.31
N ALA A 481 -11.15 15.98 7.88
CA ALA A 481 -11.32 15.79 9.31
C ALA A 481 -10.46 14.60 9.76
N ASP A 482 -9.60 14.80 10.76
CA ASP A 482 -8.70 13.76 11.28
C ASP A 482 -7.88 13.01 10.20
N GLY A 483 -7.46 13.74 9.17
CA GLY A 483 -6.67 13.20 8.05
C GLY A 483 -7.48 12.42 7.01
N ALA A 484 -8.81 12.34 7.15
CA ALA A 484 -9.71 11.72 6.17
C ALA A 484 -10.60 12.76 5.48
N ARG A 485 -11.11 12.44 4.29
CA ARG A 485 -12.09 13.28 3.57
C ARG A 485 -13.30 13.60 4.46
N ASP A 486 -13.65 14.88 4.58
CA ASP A 486 -14.88 15.32 5.26
C ASP A 486 -16.01 15.47 4.23
N ASP A 487 -16.83 14.43 4.09
CA ASP A 487 -18.00 14.41 3.21
C ASP A 487 -19.11 15.40 3.62
N LYS A 488 -18.92 16.18 4.71
CA LYS A 488 -19.80 17.26 5.16
C LYS A 488 -19.25 18.65 4.85
N MET A 489 -18.22 18.74 4.02
CA MET A 489 -17.64 19.99 3.55
C MET A 489 -17.62 20.04 2.02
N THR A 490 -17.74 21.23 1.44
CA THR A 490 -17.65 21.38 -0.02
C THR A 490 -16.25 21.09 -0.55
N GLU A 491 -16.19 20.40 -1.68
CA GLU A 491 -15.02 20.33 -2.53
C GLU A 491 -15.09 21.44 -3.57
N VAL A 492 -13.98 22.15 -3.78
CA VAL A 492 -13.96 23.35 -4.63
C VAL A 492 -12.88 23.28 -5.69
N VAL A 493 -13.13 23.90 -6.84
CA VAL A 493 -12.09 24.22 -7.84
C VAL A 493 -11.59 25.63 -7.54
N LEU A 494 -10.28 25.84 -7.65
CA LEU A 494 -9.66 27.14 -7.47
C LEU A 494 -9.31 27.74 -8.84
N HIS A 495 -9.49 29.04 -8.96
CA HIS A 495 -9.46 29.80 -10.20
C HIS A 495 -8.37 30.89 -10.17
N ASP A 496 -7.70 31.09 -11.30
CA ASP A 496 -6.74 32.18 -11.57
C ASP A 496 -7.29 32.99 -12.77
N ASP A 497 -8.44 33.64 -12.53
CA ASP A 497 -9.31 34.24 -13.55
C ASP A 497 -9.85 35.65 -13.19
N GLY A 498 -9.42 36.24 -12.07
CA GLY A 498 -9.90 37.51 -11.57
C GLY A 498 -11.34 37.47 -11.04
N THR A 499 -11.88 36.28 -10.77
CA THR A 499 -13.22 36.04 -10.21
C THR A 499 -13.17 34.95 -9.11
N HIS A 500 -14.29 34.55 -8.51
CA HIS A 500 -14.33 33.56 -7.41
C HIS A 500 -13.47 33.91 -6.18
N GLY A 501 -13.24 35.21 -5.94
CA GLY A 501 -12.36 35.73 -4.90
C GLY A 501 -10.93 35.97 -5.35
N ASP A 502 -10.56 35.56 -6.56
CA ASP A 502 -9.30 35.89 -7.20
C ASP A 502 -9.26 37.37 -7.60
N ALA A 503 -8.14 38.04 -7.32
CA ALA A 503 -8.00 39.48 -7.50
C ALA A 503 -7.53 39.84 -8.92
N ASP A 504 -6.59 39.06 -9.46
CA ASP A 504 -5.90 39.35 -10.71
C ASP A 504 -5.77 38.07 -11.54
N ALA A 505 -6.28 38.09 -12.78
CA ALA A 505 -6.24 36.92 -13.64
C ALA A 505 -4.83 36.62 -14.19
N ASN A 506 -4.44 35.35 -14.20
CA ASN A 506 -3.19 34.80 -14.72
C ASN A 506 -1.93 35.20 -13.94
N ASP A 507 -2.03 35.41 -12.64
CA ASP A 507 -0.88 35.74 -11.79
C ASP A 507 -0.30 34.50 -11.07
N GLY A 508 -0.91 33.33 -11.29
CA GLY A 508 -0.53 32.06 -10.67
C GLY A 508 -1.08 31.88 -9.25
N ILE A 509 -1.97 32.76 -8.80
CA ILE A 509 -2.72 32.66 -7.56
C ILE A 509 -4.08 32.07 -7.88
N TYR A 510 -4.36 30.91 -7.30
CA TYR A 510 -5.61 30.18 -7.49
C TYR A 510 -6.49 30.38 -6.26
N THR A 511 -7.72 30.83 -6.46
CA THR A 511 -8.66 31.19 -5.38
C THR A 511 -10.05 30.60 -5.57
N SER A 512 -10.74 30.30 -4.46
CA SER A 512 -12.17 29.97 -4.44
C SER A 512 -12.82 30.50 -3.16
N ASN A 513 -13.99 31.14 -3.26
CA ASN A 513 -14.76 31.68 -2.15
C ASN A 513 -15.95 30.78 -1.74
N GLU A 514 -15.89 29.49 -2.08
CA GLU A 514 -17.02 28.56 -1.97
C GLU A 514 -16.88 27.52 -0.84
N VAL A 515 -15.82 27.59 -0.02
CA VAL A 515 -15.63 26.61 1.07
C VAL A 515 -16.70 26.79 2.13
N THR A 516 -17.60 25.82 2.27
CA THR A 516 -18.74 25.86 3.20
C THR A 516 -18.95 24.50 3.87
N ALA A 517 -19.58 24.52 5.05
CA ALA A 517 -20.10 23.32 5.70
C ALA A 517 -21.46 22.93 5.12
N MET A 518 -21.71 21.64 5.00
CA MET A 518 -22.99 21.07 4.60
C MET A 518 -23.79 20.61 5.82
N SER A 519 -25.09 20.34 5.61
CA SER A 519 -25.96 19.85 6.68
C SER A 519 -25.39 18.61 7.36
N GLY A 520 -25.27 18.68 8.68
CA GLY A 520 -24.71 17.61 9.52
C GLY A 520 -23.20 17.64 9.69
N ALA A 521 -22.52 18.71 9.26
CA ALA A 521 -21.13 18.95 9.62
C ALA A 521 -20.95 19.03 11.15
N THR A 522 -19.86 18.47 11.64
CA THR A 522 -19.49 18.51 13.06
C THR A 522 -18.52 19.66 13.32
N THR A 523 -18.61 20.26 14.51
CA THR A 523 -17.63 21.26 14.93
C THR A 523 -16.24 20.65 15.08
N GLY A 524 -15.20 21.48 14.90
CA GLY A 524 -13.81 21.08 15.13
C GLY A 524 -12.86 21.57 14.07
N ASP A 525 -11.58 21.33 14.31
CA ASP A 525 -10.52 21.72 13.38
C ASP A 525 -10.51 20.85 12.14
N ARG A 526 -10.05 21.43 11.04
CA ARG A 526 -9.92 20.80 9.74
C ARG A 526 -8.57 21.10 9.13
N THR A 527 -8.10 20.15 8.33
CA THR A 527 -6.99 20.37 7.40
C THR A 527 -7.57 20.58 6.02
N ILE A 528 -6.96 21.45 5.22
CA ILE A 528 -7.34 21.64 3.83
C ILE A 528 -6.26 21.03 2.95
N ARG A 529 -6.69 20.26 1.97
CA ARG A 529 -5.85 19.63 0.97
C ARG A 529 -6.02 20.37 -0.35
N ILE A 530 -4.97 21.02 -0.84
CA ILE A 530 -4.94 21.63 -2.18
C ILE A 530 -4.12 20.75 -3.10
N ARG A 531 -4.66 20.42 -4.28
CA ARG A 531 -3.99 19.66 -5.32
C ARG A 531 -3.83 20.50 -6.58
N ALA A 532 -2.62 20.54 -7.14
CA ALA A 532 -2.36 21.06 -8.47
C ALA A 532 -1.82 19.94 -9.38
N THR A 533 -2.31 19.85 -10.61
CA THR A 533 -1.91 18.81 -11.58
C THR A 533 -1.47 19.41 -12.90
N VAL A 534 -0.40 18.88 -13.48
CA VAL A 534 0.04 19.14 -14.86
C VAL A 534 0.11 17.82 -15.64
N ILE A 535 -0.05 17.89 -16.95
CA ILE A 535 0.23 16.79 -17.88
C ILE A 535 1.41 17.20 -18.74
N ASP A 536 2.45 16.37 -18.79
CA ASP A 536 3.64 16.64 -19.58
C ASP A 536 3.43 16.33 -21.08
N ALA A 537 4.43 16.62 -21.90
CA ALA A 537 4.38 16.36 -23.34
C ALA A 537 4.33 14.86 -23.70
N ALA A 538 4.69 13.98 -22.76
CA ALA A 538 4.58 12.53 -22.89
C ALA A 538 3.23 12.00 -22.34
N THR A 539 2.28 12.90 -22.06
CA THR A 539 0.96 12.61 -21.47
C THR A 539 0.99 12.10 -20.04
N LYS A 540 2.12 12.17 -19.34
CA LYS A 540 2.25 11.76 -17.94
C LYS A 540 1.67 12.83 -17.04
N ALA A 541 0.86 12.43 -16.06
CA ALA A 541 0.34 13.35 -15.06
C ALA A 541 1.32 13.48 -13.91
N HIS A 542 1.51 14.70 -13.45
CA HIS A 542 2.28 15.02 -12.25
C HIS A 542 1.44 15.92 -11.35
N SER A 543 1.32 15.57 -10.08
CA SER A 543 0.49 16.32 -9.13
C SER A 543 1.25 16.59 -7.85
N THR A 544 1.05 17.79 -7.29
CA THR A 544 1.46 18.11 -5.94
C THR A 544 0.22 18.37 -5.12
N VAL A 545 0.24 17.86 -3.90
CA VAL A 545 -0.76 18.07 -2.88
C VAL A 545 -0.08 18.69 -1.67
N VAL A 546 -0.67 19.75 -1.15
CA VAL A 546 -0.29 20.34 0.13
C VAL A 546 -1.47 20.26 1.07
N GLU A 547 -1.23 19.70 2.25
CA GLU A 547 -2.15 19.75 3.38
C GLU A 547 -1.72 20.84 4.33
N TYR A 548 -2.63 21.73 4.69
CA TYR A 548 -2.35 22.80 5.65
C TYR A 548 -3.48 23.01 6.64
N ARG A 549 -3.12 23.47 7.84
CA ARG A 549 -4.07 23.82 8.91
C ARG A 549 -4.52 25.26 8.77
N GLY A 550 -5.75 25.54 9.18
CA GLY A 550 -6.26 26.92 9.23
C GLY A 550 -7.77 27.08 9.21
N LEU A 551 -8.53 25.98 9.17
CA LEU A 551 -9.99 26.01 9.15
C LEU A 551 -10.56 25.34 10.40
N THR A 552 -11.52 26.01 11.04
CA THR A 552 -12.36 25.42 12.08
C THR A 552 -13.84 25.50 11.69
N VAL A 553 -14.59 24.40 11.82
CA VAL A 553 -16.06 24.40 11.70
C VAL A 553 -16.66 24.71 13.08
N ARG A 554 -17.57 25.69 13.18
CA ARG A 554 -18.12 26.17 14.47
C ARG A 554 -19.62 26.34 14.50
#